data_AF-C0EI99-F1
#
_entry.id   AF-C0EI99-F1
#
_cell.length_a   1.000
_cell.length_b   1.000
_cell.length_c   1.000
_cell.angle_alpha   90.00
_cell.angle_beta   90.00
_cell.angle_gamma   90.00
#
_symmetry.space_group_name_H-M   'P 1'
#
loop_
_entity.id
_entity.type
_entity.pdbx_description
1 polymer ?
#
loop_
_entity_poly.entity_id
_entity_poly.type
_entity_poly.pdbx_seq_one_letter_code
_entity_poly.pdbx_strand_id
1 'polypeptide(L)'
;MRNILQQIISLYPNDTVIVAMESGNNASGRPGSLLPPPNTNPNSGLFQLVNNQGQPQEAVSICRIASVRITSATYNKAITYLPAPDPAPQGCGADCQNAIRAYLPVGTKVDINAGGQTVAQGTVKINEYGVVVVVGPNDNDPTFVSTCKAEILTK
;
A
#
# COMPACT_ATOMS: atom_id res chain seq x y z
N MET A 1 5.50 -3.17 2.71
CA MET A 1 4.15 -2.80 3.19
C MET A 1 4.08 -2.48 4.69
N ARG A 2 4.61 -3.30 5.61
CA ARG A 2 4.51 -3.07 7.07
C ARG A 2 4.80 -1.62 7.55
N ASN A 3 5.92 -1.03 7.11
CA ASN A 3 6.30 0.34 7.45
C ASN A 3 5.23 1.38 7.07
N ILE A 4 4.56 1.17 5.94
CA ILE A 4 3.48 2.04 5.47
C ILE A 4 2.25 1.85 6.36
N LEU A 5 1.87 0.61 6.66
CA LEU A 5 0.71 0.31 7.51
C LEU A 5 0.86 0.90 8.92
N GLN A 6 2.05 0.81 9.52
CA GLN A 6 2.33 1.42 10.82
C GLN A 6 2.04 2.94 10.80
N GLN A 7 2.43 3.62 9.73
CA GLN A 7 2.18 5.05 9.57
C GLN A 7 0.72 5.34 9.23
N ILE A 8 0.04 4.50 8.43
CA ILE A 8 -1.38 4.64 8.14
C ILE A 8 -2.21 4.57 9.43
N ILE A 9 -1.91 3.63 10.33
CA ILE A 9 -2.57 3.55 11.64
C ILE A 9 -2.42 4.86 12.43
N SER A 10 -1.26 5.52 12.34
CA SER A 10 -1.01 6.76 13.07
C SER A 10 -1.58 8.01 12.40
N LEU A 11 -1.54 8.08 11.07
CA LEU A 11 -1.83 9.31 10.30
C LEU A 11 -3.27 9.37 9.79
N TYR A 12 -3.92 8.21 9.67
CA TYR A 12 -5.29 8.07 9.17
C TYR A 12 -6.17 7.18 10.09
N PRO A 13 -6.14 7.36 11.43
CA PRO A 13 -6.75 6.42 12.37
C PRO A 13 -8.28 6.31 12.24
N ASN A 14 -8.93 7.35 11.71
CA ASN A 14 -10.39 7.43 11.60
C ASN A 14 -10.91 7.25 10.17
N ASP A 15 -10.01 7.19 9.19
CA ASP A 15 -10.37 7.05 7.78
C ASP A 15 -10.65 5.59 7.44
N THR A 16 -11.51 5.39 6.45
CA THR A 16 -11.74 4.07 5.88
C THR A 16 -10.61 3.72 4.93
N VAL A 17 -10.07 2.51 5.10
CA VAL A 17 -9.11 1.92 4.18
C VAL A 17 -9.74 0.75 3.44
N ILE A 18 -9.47 0.67 2.15
CA ILE A 18 -9.76 -0.49 1.31
C ILE A 18 -8.44 -1.19 1.06
N VAL A 19 -8.35 -2.44 1.49
CA VAL A 19 -7.17 -3.29 1.31
C VAL A 19 -7.48 -4.30 0.20
N ALA A 20 -6.80 -4.15 -0.93
CA ALA A 20 -6.86 -5.12 -2.01
C ALA A 20 -5.78 -6.18 -1.83
N MET A 21 -6.19 -7.44 -1.94
CA MET A 21 -5.32 -8.60 -1.81
C MET A 21 -4.85 -9.08 -3.19
N GLU A 22 -3.67 -9.68 -3.27
CA GLU A 22 -3.17 -10.27 -4.53
C GLU A 22 -4.08 -11.37 -5.09
N SER A 23 -4.98 -11.93 -4.28
CA SER A 23 -5.96 -12.92 -4.71
C SER A 23 -7.19 -12.32 -5.41
N GLY A 24 -7.29 -10.99 -5.49
CA GLY A 24 -8.47 -10.29 -5.99
C GLY A 24 -9.56 -10.04 -4.94
N ASN A 25 -9.35 -10.50 -3.70
CA ASN A 25 -10.29 -10.21 -2.61
C ASN A 25 -10.01 -8.82 -2.01
N ASN A 26 -11.02 -8.23 -1.37
CA ASN A 26 -10.93 -6.93 -0.71
C ASN A 26 -11.39 -7.04 0.75
N ALA A 27 -10.74 -6.26 1.61
CA ALA A 27 -11.15 -6.03 2.99
C ALA A 27 -11.33 -4.53 3.23
N SER A 28 -12.23 -4.14 4.12
CA SER A 28 -12.52 -2.72 4.37
C SER A 28 -12.85 -2.46 5.85
N GLY A 29 -12.35 -1.33 6.36
CA GLY A 29 -12.55 -0.90 7.74
C GLY A 29 -11.65 0.28 8.09
N ARG A 30 -11.51 0.58 9.38
CA ARG A 30 -10.53 1.55 9.89
C ARG A 30 -9.21 0.84 10.25
N PRO A 31 -8.05 1.51 10.14
CA PRO A 31 -6.78 0.91 10.50
C PRO A 31 -6.68 0.71 12.03
N GLY A 32 -6.57 -0.54 12.48
CA GLY A 32 -6.54 -0.89 13.90
C GLY A 32 -5.13 -1.07 14.45
N SER A 33 -4.56 -2.27 14.25
CA SER A 33 -3.25 -2.64 14.80
C SER A 33 -2.47 -3.59 13.88
N LEU A 34 -1.17 -3.72 14.12
CA LEU A 34 -0.35 -4.78 13.54
C LEU A 34 -0.19 -5.91 14.55
N LEU A 35 -0.30 -7.16 14.09
CA LEU A 35 -0.25 -8.35 14.95
C LEU A 35 0.94 -9.26 14.59
N PRO A 36 1.66 -9.80 15.60
CA PRO A 36 1.51 -9.49 17.02
C PRO A 36 1.86 -8.02 17.35
N PRO A 37 1.21 -7.41 18.36
CA PRO A 37 1.51 -6.06 18.81
C PRO A 37 2.91 -5.97 19.45
N PRO A 38 3.43 -4.75 19.72
CA PRO A 38 2.88 -3.44 19.32
C PRO A 38 3.04 -3.16 17.81
N ASN A 39 2.50 -2.04 17.32
CA ASN A 39 2.63 -1.64 15.90
C ASN A 39 4.09 -1.43 15.44
N THR A 40 5.04 -1.31 16.38
CA THR A 40 6.49 -1.23 16.12
C THR A 40 7.16 -2.61 16.03
N ASN A 41 6.43 -3.69 16.24
CA ASN A 41 6.98 -5.04 16.26
C ASN A 41 7.45 -5.46 14.85
N PRO A 42 8.75 -5.77 14.66
CA PRO A 42 9.29 -6.16 13.36
C PRO A 42 8.84 -7.55 12.90
N ASN A 43 8.12 -8.30 13.74
CA ASN A 43 7.56 -9.61 13.41
C ASN A 43 6.05 -9.55 13.14
N SER A 44 5.42 -8.37 13.14
CA SER A 44 4.02 -8.27 12.76
C SER A 44 3.80 -8.69 11.31
N GLY A 45 2.94 -9.69 11.11
CA GLY A 45 2.61 -10.27 9.82
C GLY A 45 1.14 -10.07 9.40
N LEU A 46 0.30 -9.60 10.32
CA LEU A 46 -1.10 -9.30 10.06
C LEU A 46 -1.40 -7.83 10.33
N PHE A 47 -2.33 -7.29 9.55
CA PHE A 47 -2.91 -5.96 9.73
C PHE A 47 -4.37 -6.13 10.12
N GLN A 48 -4.73 -5.63 11.29
CA GLN A 48 -6.09 -5.70 11.81
C GLN A 48 -6.87 -4.46 11.38
N LEU A 49 -8.03 -4.69 10.77
CA LEU A 49 -9.05 -3.69 10.53
C LEU A 49 -10.05 -3.70 11.68
N VAL A 50 -10.50 -2.51 12.07
CA VAL A 50 -11.53 -2.32 13.09
C VAL A 50 -12.76 -1.65 12.49
N ASN A 51 -13.92 -1.89 13.09
CA ASN A 51 -15.14 -1.18 12.71
C ASN A 51 -15.14 0.26 13.26
N ASN A 52 -16.22 1.01 12.99
CA ASN A 52 -16.36 2.40 13.46
C ASN A 52 -16.42 2.56 14.99
N GLN A 53 -16.59 1.47 15.74
CA GLN A 53 -16.59 1.44 17.20
C GLN A 53 -15.21 1.03 17.76
N GLY A 54 -14.20 0.85 16.90
CA GLY A 54 -12.87 0.39 17.29
C GLY A 54 -12.78 -1.10 17.62
N GLN A 55 -13.84 -1.88 17.35
CA GLN A 55 -13.82 -3.33 17.58
C GLN A 55 -13.14 -4.05 16.41
N PRO A 56 -12.30 -5.07 16.66
CA PRO A 56 -11.72 -5.90 15.61
C PRO A 56 -12.79 -6.47 14.68
N GLN A 57 -12.58 -6.31 13.37
CA GLN A 57 -13.45 -6.85 12.34
C GLN A 57 -12.74 -7.97 11.58
N GLU A 58 -11.57 -7.68 11.01
CA GLU A 58 -10.82 -8.59 10.14
C GLU A 58 -9.32 -8.45 10.38
N ALA A 59 -8.56 -9.50 10.08
CA ALA A 59 -7.11 -9.47 10.05
C ALA A 59 -6.63 -9.92 8.67
N VAL A 60 -5.89 -9.06 7.98
CA VAL A 60 -5.37 -9.32 6.63
C VAL A 60 -3.88 -9.62 6.67
N SER A 61 -3.43 -10.55 5.81
CA SER A 61 -2.02 -10.92 5.72
C SER A 61 -1.22 -9.81 5.01
N ILE A 62 -0.26 -9.21 5.70
CA ILE A 62 0.57 -8.10 5.17
C ILE A 62 1.32 -8.54 3.90
N CYS A 63 1.77 -9.80 3.85
CA CYS A 63 2.53 -10.35 2.72
C CYS A 63 1.70 -10.54 1.45
N ARG A 64 0.37 -10.48 1.57
CA ARG A 64 -0.59 -10.73 0.49
C ARG A 64 -1.32 -9.46 0.05
N ILE A 65 -1.04 -8.31 0.69
CA ILE A 65 -1.61 -7.01 0.31
C ILE A 65 -1.01 -6.54 -1.01
N ALA A 66 -1.88 -6.31 -2.00
CA ALA A 66 -1.53 -5.67 -3.25
C ALA A 66 -1.59 -4.14 -3.14
N SER A 67 -2.66 -3.59 -2.56
CA SER A 67 -2.75 -2.15 -2.30
C SER A 67 -3.53 -1.82 -1.03
N VAL A 68 -3.30 -0.61 -0.53
CA VAL A 68 -4.12 0.02 0.51
C VAL A 68 -4.53 1.40 0.01
N ARG A 69 -5.83 1.60 -0.22
CA ARG A 69 -6.42 2.90 -0.57
C ARG A 69 -7.07 3.50 0.66
N ILE A 70 -6.78 4.77 0.93
CA ILE A 70 -7.43 5.53 2.00
C ILE A 70 -8.51 6.39 1.35
N THR A 71 -9.78 6.18 1.70
CA THR A 71 -10.89 6.85 1.03
C THR A 71 -11.20 8.21 1.66
N SER A 72 -11.54 9.20 0.83
CA SER A 72 -11.93 10.55 1.26
C SER A 72 -10.85 11.28 2.06
N ALA A 73 -9.58 10.91 1.86
CA ALA A 73 -8.44 11.49 2.54
C ALA A 73 -7.44 12.06 1.54
N THR A 74 -6.74 13.13 1.93
CA THR A 74 -5.63 13.69 1.15
C THR A 74 -4.32 12.98 1.52
N TYR A 75 -3.42 12.81 0.55
CA TYR A 75 -2.08 12.30 0.79
C TYR A 75 -1.34 13.14 1.84
N ASN A 76 -0.83 12.46 2.86
CA ASN A 76 -0.12 13.06 3.98
C ASN A 76 1.38 13.02 3.71
N LYS A 77 2.00 14.21 3.61
CA LYS A 77 3.43 14.38 3.33
C LYS A 77 4.34 13.93 4.48
N ALA A 78 3.79 13.60 5.66
CA ALA A 78 4.54 13.03 6.78
C ALA A 78 4.86 11.53 6.58
N ILE A 79 4.30 10.87 5.55
CA ILE A 79 4.65 9.49 5.23
C ILE A 79 6.13 9.42 4.81
N THR A 80 6.85 8.49 5.44
CA THR A 80 8.25 8.15 5.16
C THR A 80 8.36 6.78 4.52
N TYR A 81 9.40 6.62 3.69
CA TYR A 81 9.66 5.40 2.92
C TYR A 81 10.98 4.78 3.36
N LEU A 82 11.05 3.45 3.32
CA LEU A 82 12.30 2.75 3.60
C LEU A 82 13.26 2.95 2.43
N PRO A 83 14.57 3.10 2.70
CA PRO A 83 15.57 3.14 1.64
C PRO A 83 15.60 1.80 0.89
N ALA A 84 16.12 1.81 -0.33
CA ALA A 84 16.45 0.58 -1.03
C ALA A 84 17.47 -0.24 -0.21
N PRO A 85 17.35 -1.58 -0.15
CA PRO A 85 18.31 -2.40 0.56
C PRO A 85 19.72 -2.27 -0.03
N ASP A 86 20.73 -2.34 0.84
CA ASP A 86 22.16 -2.37 0.48
C ASP A 86 22.81 -3.62 1.12
N PRO A 87 23.34 -4.58 0.32
CA PRO A 87 23.42 -4.55 -1.15
C PRO A 87 22.05 -4.67 -1.83
N ALA A 88 21.96 -4.12 -3.03
CA ALA A 88 20.76 -4.22 -3.85
C ALA A 88 20.37 -5.70 -4.06
N PRO A 89 19.11 -6.08 -3.84
CA PRO A 89 18.67 -7.45 -4.07
C PRO A 89 18.84 -7.84 -5.55
N GLN A 90 19.09 -9.13 -5.78
CA GLN A 90 19.30 -9.67 -7.13
C GLN A 90 18.22 -10.69 -7.49
N GLY A 91 18.06 -10.92 -8.79
CA GLY A 91 17.13 -11.90 -9.35
C GLY A 91 15.81 -11.29 -9.80
N CYS A 92 14.94 -12.13 -10.35
CA CYS A 92 13.72 -11.72 -11.06
C CYS A 92 12.82 -10.76 -10.26
N GLY A 93 12.66 -10.98 -8.95
CA GLY A 93 11.85 -10.09 -8.11
C GLY A 93 12.44 -8.68 -7.97
N ALA A 94 13.76 -8.55 -7.98
CA ALA A 94 14.44 -7.26 -7.97
C ALA A 94 14.36 -6.58 -9.34
N ASP A 95 14.54 -7.35 -10.41
CA ASP A 95 14.44 -6.87 -11.79
C ASP A 95 13.04 -6.31 -12.08
N CYS A 96 11.99 -7.04 -11.68
CA CYS A 96 10.60 -6.57 -11.79
C CYS A 96 10.40 -5.25 -11.03
N GLN A 97 10.85 -5.15 -9.78
CA GLN A 97 10.71 -3.91 -9.01
C GLN A 97 11.47 -2.74 -9.67
N ASN A 98 12.66 -2.97 -10.19
CA ASN A 98 13.44 -1.96 -10.90
C ASN A 98 12.73 -1.50 -12.18
N ALA A 99 12.22 -2.44 -12.97
CA ALA A 99 11.47 -2.15 -14.19
C ALA A 99 10.19 -1.35 -13.90
N ILE A 100 9.42 -1.71 -12.87
CA ILE A 100 8.23 -0.96 -12.45
C ILE A 100 8.59 0.48 -12.06
N ARG A 101 9.64 0.67 -11.27
CA ARG A 101 10.09 2.00 -10.87
C ARG A 101 10.53 2.83 -12.08
N ALA A 102 11.24 2.24 -13.05
CA ALA A 102 11.61 2.92 -14.29
C ALA A 102 10.38 3.22 -15.18
N TYR A 103 9.38 2.33 -15.19
CA TYR A 103 8.19 2.44 -16.02
C TYR A 103 7.21 3.52 -15.52
N LEU A 104 7.17 3.77 -14.21
CA LEU A 104 6.26 4.70 -13.53
C LEU A 104 6.95 5.90 -12.84
N PRO A 105 7.62 6.82 -13.58
CA PRO A 105 8.10 8.07 -13.01
C PRO A 105 6.99 8.87 -12.29
N VAL A 106 7.37 9.69 -11.31
CA VAL A 106 6.44 10.62 -10.65
C VAL A 106 5.79 11.54 -11.69
N GLY A 107 4.46 11.74 -11.58
CA GLY A 107 3.65 12.50 -12.54
C GLY A 107 3.01 11.66 -13.64
N THR A 108 3.34 10.36 -13.74
CA THR A 108 2.74 9.45 -14.73
C THR A 108 1.29 9.15 -14.37
N LYS A 109 0.36 9.26 -15.33
CA LYS A 109 -1.00 8.72 -15.16
C LYS A 109 -0.97 7.21 -15.34
N VAL A 110 -1.63 6.47 -14.46
CA VAL A 110 -1.52 5.00 -14.44
C VAL A 110 -2.83 4.34 -13.99
N ASP A 111 -3.07 3.15 -14.55
CA ASP A 111 -3.96 2.12 -14.03
C ASP A 111 -3.13 0.89 -13.65
N ILE A 112 -3.30 0.41 -12.41
CA ILE A 112 -2.56 -0.74 -11.87
C ILE A 112 -3.54 -1.83 -11.49
N ASN A 113 -3.32 -3.03 -12.03
CA ASN A 113 -4.09 -4.22 -11.71
C ASN A 113 -3.28 -5.23 -10.90
N ALA A 114 -3.97 -5.91 -9.99
CA ALA A 114 -3.48 -7.06 -9.25
C ALA A 114 -4.67 -7.95 -8.84
N GLY A 115 -4.50 -9.27 -8.83
CA GLY A 115 -5.59 -10.18 -8.49
C GLY A 115 -6.80 -10.08 -9.42
N GLY A 116 -6.58 -9.70 -10.68
CA GLY A 116 -7.65 -9.57 -11.69
C GLY A 116 -8.55 -8.34 -11.54
N GLN A 117 -8.18 -7.34 -10.75
CA GLN A 117 -8.92 -6.08 -10.57
C GLN A 117 -8.01 -4.86 -10.58
N THR A 118 -8.56 -3.69 -10.91
CA THR A 118 -7.85 -2.40 -10.77
C THR A 118 -7.71 -2.07 -9.28
N VAL A 119 -6.46 -2.05 -8.80
CA VAL A 119 -6.13 -1.77 -7.39
C VAL A 119 -5.69 -0.34 -7.14
N ALA A 120 -5.34 0.40 -8.20
CA ALA A 120 -5.04 1.83 -8.15
C ALA A 120 -5.23 2.47 -9.53
N GLN A 121 -5.76 3.69 -9.54
CA GLN A 121 -5.90 4.50 -10.76
C GLN A 121 -5.71 5.97 -10.41
N GLY A 122 -4.90 6.69 -11.19
CA GLY A 122 -4.62 8.11 -10.93
C GLY A 122 -3.25 8.54 -11.40
N THR A 123 -2.62 9.45 -10.66
CA THR A 123 -1.27 9.97 -10.97
C THR A 123 -0.27 9.44 -9.95
N VAL A 124 0.89 8.98 -10.41
CA VAL A 124 2.00 8.56 -9.55
C VAL A 124 2.51 9.77 -8.77
N LYS A 125 2.34 9.73 -7.45
CA LYS A 125 2.82 10.74 -6.51
C LYS A 125 4.20 10.41 -5.97
N ILE A 126 4.41 9.16 -5.61
CA ILE A 126 5.66 8.64 -5.03
C ILE A 126 6.02 7.34 -5.74
N ASN A 127 7.31 7.16 -6.00
CA ASN A 127 7.85 5.97 -6.63
C ASN A 127 9.14 5.56 -5.88
N GLU A 128 8.98 4.70 -4.87
CA GLU A 128 10.04 4.31 -3.95
C GLU A 128 10.26 2.79 -3.98
N TYR A 129 11.31 2.32 -3.32
CA TYR A 129 11.60 0.87 -3.28
C TYR A 129 10.44 0.09 -2.63
N GLY A 130 9.90 -0.89 -3.37
CA GLY A 130 8.83 -1.76 -2.91
C GLY A 130 7.42 -1.13 -2.87
N VAL A 131 7.27 0.17 -3.20
CA VAL A 131 5.97 0.85 -3.14
C VAL A 131 5.85 1.99 -4.15
N VAL A 132 4.70 2.06 -4.82
CA VAL A 132 4.27 3.22 -5.60
C VAL A 132 3.03 3.80 -4.93
N VAL A 133 2.96 5.13 -4.83
CA VAL A 133 1.74 5.81 -4.36
C VAL A 133 1.07 6.49 -5.53
N VAL A 134 -0.19 6.14 -5.75
CA VAL A 134 -1.06 6.74 -6.76
C VAL A 134 -2.10 7.59 -6.06
N VAL A 135 -2.36 8.78 -6.57
CA VAL A 135 -3.36 9.72 -6.04
C VAL A 135 -4.35 10.14 -7.12
N GLY A 136 -5.57 10.42 -6.70
CA GLY A 136 -6.57 11.10 -7.51
C GLY A 136 -6.32 12.61 -7.60
N PRO A 137 -7.28 13.37 -8.18
CA PRO A 137 -7.23 14.83 -8.22
C PRO A 137 -7.03 15.44 -6.83
N ASN A 138 -6.26 16.53 -6.75
CA ASN A 138 -5.95 17.24 -5.50
C ASN A 138 -5.29 16.35 -4.42
N ASP A 139 -4.49 15.36 -4.84
CA ASP A 139 -3.85 14.38 -3.96
C ASP A 139 -4.85 13.54 -3.13
N ASN A 140 -6.11 13.44 -3.56
CA ASN A 140 -7.15 12.68 -2.86
C ASN A 140 -7.02 11.17 -3.08
N ASP A 141 -7.59 10.40 -2.17
CA ASP A 141 -7.65 8.94 -2.20
C ASP A 141 -6.27 8.26 -2.40
N PRO A 142 -5.28 8.56 -1.55
CA PRO A 142 -3.94 8.01 -1.70
C PRO A 142 -3.99 6.49 -1.63
N THR A 143 -3.42 5.86 -2.66
CA THR A 143 -3.37 4.41 -2.81
C THR A 143 -1.93 3.94 -2.82
N PHE A 144 -1.56 3.19 -1.79
CA PHE A 144 -0.22 2.62 -1.59
C PHE A 144 -0.18 1.23 -2.21
N VAL A 145 0.54 1.08 -3.31
CA VAL A 145 0.61 -0.16 -4.10
C VAL A 145 1.93 -0.86 -3.86
N SER A 146 1.88 -2.14 -3.51
CA SER A 146 3.04 -3.01 -3.42
C SER A 146 3.55 -3.33 -4.83
N THR A 147 4.76 -2.88 -5.18
CA THR A 147 5.35 -3.19 -6.50
C THR A 147 5.64 -4.67 -6.68
N CYS A 148 5.77 -5.42 -5.58
CA CYS A 148 5.93 -6.88 -5.63
C CYS A 148 4.65 -7.63 -6.01
N LYS A 149 3.50 -6.96 -6.00
CA LYS A 149 2.17 -7.55 -6.22
C LYS A 149 1.42 -6.94 -7.39
N ALA A 150 1.95 -5.88 -8.00
CA ALA A 150 1.39 -5.32 -9.22
C ALA A 150 1.62 -6.30 -10.38
N GLU A 151 0.59 -6.55 -11.17
CA GLU A 151 0.60 -7.55 -12.26
C GLU A 151 0.57 -6.88 -13.63
N ILE A 152 -0.32 -5.90 -13.83
CA ILE A 152 -0.48 -5.19 -15.10
C ILE A 152 -0.45 -3.68 -14.83
N LEU A 153 0.37 -2.97 -15.61
CA LEU A 153 0.56 -1.52 -15.51
C LEU A 153 0.25 -0.88 -16.85
N THR A 154 -0.67 0.08 -16.86
CA THR A 154 -1.07 0.82 -18.08
C THR A 154 -0.88 2.31 -17.83
N LYS A 155 -0.18 3.02 -18.72
CA LYS A 155 0.05 4.48 -18.64
C LYS A 155 -0.31 5.20 -19.93
#